data_AF-A0A161ST50-F1
#
_entry.id   AF-A0A161ST50-F1
#
_cell.length_a   1.000
_cell.length_b   1.000
_cell.length_c   1.000
_cell.angle_alpha   90.00
_cell.angle_beta   90.00
_cell.angle_gamma   90.00
#
_symmetry.space_group_name_H-M   'P 1'
#
loop_
_entity.id
_entity.type
_entity.pdbx_description
1 polymer ?
#
loop_
_entity_poly.entity_id
_entity_poly.type
_entity_poly.pdbx_seq_one_letter_code
_entity_poly.pdbx_strand_id
1 'polypeptide(L)'
;MNMVVWREENVRIESGFWPKDESVLVMFDHTDRHRYRLSVTWETGKPECLFVMLNPSTADAGSPDPTLKQCMNIARHQGCGSLEVVNLYSFRATKPTDLFASEERHHFPNDRHLADAIGNAQQIIVAWGQHGGKDGRDQAVLEMIRETGKTPYCLGTTIKGMPRHPLFLPSDTPLVEYTR
;
A
#
# COMPACT_ATOMS: atom_id res chain seq x y z
N MET A 1 21.86 -6.44 8.60
CA MET A 1 20.52 -5.94 8.94
C MET A 1 19.90 -6.93 9.90
N ASN A 2 19.49 -6.50 11.10
CA ASN A 2 18.88 -7.39 12.09
C ASN A 2 17.38 -7.48 11.77
N MET A 3 16.96 -8.63 11.23
CA MET A 3 15.56 -8.91 10.92
C MET A 3 14.96 -9.75 12.03
N VAL A 4 13.76 -9.38 12.49
CA VAL A 4 13.03 -10.15 13.51
C VAL A 4 11.72 -10.64 12.93
N VAL A 5 11.44 -11.93 13.14
CA VAL A 5 10.28 -12.63 12.58
C VAL A 5 9.42 -13.21 13.69
N TRP A 6 8.12 -12.93 13.66
CA TRP A 6 7.14 -13.47 14.60
C TRP A 6 5.93 -14.03 13.85
N ARG A 7 5.15 -14.89 14.50
CA ARG A 7 3.93 -15.50 13.96
C ARG A 7 2.77 -15.25 14.91
N GLU A 8 1.69 -14.69 14.39
CA GLU A 8 0.43 -14.47 15.10
C GLU A 8 -0.70 -14.80 14.12
N GLU A 9 -1.73 -15.54 14.55
CA GLU A 9 -2.97 -15.81 13.79
C GLU A 9 -2.84 -15.81 12.25
N ASN A 10 -2.22 -16.84 11.65
CA ASN A 10 -2.07 -16.98 10.19
C ASN A 10 -1.24 -15.88 9.46
N VAL A 11 -0.58 -14.99 10.20
CA VAL A 11 0.26 -13.91 9.68
C VAL A 11 1.73 -14.15 10.08
N ARG A 12 2.63 -13.95 9.13
CA ARG A 12 4.07 -13.81 9.39
C ARG A 12 4.42 -12.34 9.38
N ILE A 13 5.05 -11.87 10.45
CA ILE A 13 5.52 -10.49 10.56
C ILE A 13 7.04 -10.49 10.45
N GLU A 14 7.57 -9.70 9.54
CA GLU A 14 9.00 -9.41 9.44
C GLU A 14 9.24 -7.95 9.80
N SER A 15 10.28 -7.67 10.56
CA SER A 15 10.66 -6.31 10.94
C SER A 15 12.16 -6.11 10.89
N GLY A 16 12.60 -4.88 10.69
CA GLY A 16 14.02 -4.55 10.63
C GLY A 16 14.27 -3.04 10.49
N PHE A 17 15.50 -2.69 10.12
CA PHE A 17 15.92 -1.31 9.89
C PHE A 17 16.64 -1.21 8.55
N TRP A 18 16.14 -0.39 7.64
CA TRP A 18 16.85 -0.01 6.42
C TRP A 18 17.92 1.06 6.71
N PRO A 19 18.79 1.37 5.73
CA PRO A 19 19.73 2.47 5.88
C PRO A 19 19.04 3.78 6.31
N LYS A 20 19.73 4.61 7.11
CA LYS A 20 19.19 5.85 7.72
C LYS A 20 18.16 5.64 8.83
N ASP A 21 18.26 4.52 9.54
CA ASP A 21 17.44 4.19 10.72
C ASP A 21 15.93 4.16 10.43
N GLU A 22 15.55 3.84 9.19
CA GLU A 22 14.16 3.66 8.79
C GLU A 22 13.67 2.30 9.30
N SER A 23 12.74 2.27 10.25
CA SER A 23 12.16 1.03 10.73
C SER A 23 11.13 0.51 9.72
N VAL A 24 11.19 -0.79 9.44
CA VAL A 24 10.28 -1.47 8.50
C VAL A 24 9.56 -2.60 9.20
N LEU A 25 8.28 -2.76 8.87
CA LEU A 25 7.46 -3.90 9.25
C LEU A 25 6.69 -4.39 8.03
N VAL A 26 6.66 -5.71 7.81
CA VAL A 26 5.93 -6.33 6.70
C VAL A 26 5.12 -7.50 7.22
N MET A 27 3.86 -7.56 6.82
CA MET A 27 2.94 -8.64 7.18
C MET A 27 2.63 -9.48 5.94
N PHE A 28 2.93 -10.77 6.02
CA PHE A 28 2.66 -11.77 4.99
C PHE A 28 1.70 -12.83 5.51
N ASP A 29 1.12 -13.62 4.60
CA ASP A 29 0.64 -14.93 4.98
C ASP A 29 1.81 -15.90 5.24
N HIS A 30 1.53 -17.13 5.65
CA HIS A 30 2.58 -18.11 5.93
C HIS A 30 3.30 -18.66 4.69
N THR A 31 2.73 -18.48 3.49
CA THR A 31 3.32 -18.96 2.22
C THR A 31 4.11 -17.89 1.46
N ASP A 32 4.07 -16.65 1.93
CA ASP A 32 4.64 -15.46 1.28
C ASP A 32 4.05 -15.16 -0.09
N ARG A 33 2.92 -15.77 -0.44
CA ARG A 33 2.19 -15.43 -1.65
C ARG A 33 1.35 -14.18 -1.46
N HIS A 34 1.00 -13.85 -0.23
CA HIS A 34 0.21 -12.68 0.12
C HIS A 34 1.01 -11.75 1.02
N ARG A 35 1.08 -10.46 0.64
CA ARG A 35 1.56 -9.39 1.51
C ARG A 35 0.38 -8.49 1.86
N TYR A 36 0.05 -8.44 3.14
CA TYR A 36 -1.08 -7.68 3.63
C TYR A 36 -0.73 -6.21 3.85
N ARG A 37 0.39 -5.94 4.53
CA ARG A 37 0.82 -4.60 4.95
C ARG A 37 2.32 -4.46 4.82
N LEU A 38 2.78 -3.26 4.50
CA LEU A 38 4.17 -2.87 4.57
C LEU A 38 4.22 -1.45 5.15
N SER A 39 4.87 -1.28 6.29
CA SER A 39 4.98 0.00 6.99
C SER A 39 6.45 0.40 7.08
N VAL A 40 6.75 1.67 6.86
CA VAL A 40 8.10 2.24 6.99
C VAL A 40 8.02 3.54 7.78
N THR A 41 8.80 3.66 8.85
CA THR A 41 8.88 4.87 9.68
C THR A 41 10.30 5.43 9.65
N TRP A 42 10.44 6.72 9.30
CA TRP A 42 11.72 7.43 9.32
C TRP A 42 11.75 8.59 10.33
N GLU A 43 10.59 9.06 10.80
CA GLU A 43 10.51 10.11 11.82
C GLU A 43 9.27 9.91 12.69
N THR A 44 9.46 9.55 13.95
CA THR A 44 8.36 9.34 14.89
C THR A 44 7.71 10.67 15.29
N GLY A 45 6.39 10.66 15.53
CA GLY A 45 5.64 11.85 15.94
C GLY A 45 5.14 12.73 14.79
N LYS A 46 5.53 12.45 13.54
CA LYS A 46 4.93 13.05 12.34
C LYS A 46 3.77 12.20 11.80
N PRO A 47 2.90 12.77 10.95
CA PRO A 47 1.77 12.05 10.36
C PRO A 47 2.18 10.82 9.54
N GLU A 48 1.28 9.84 9.47
CA GLU A 48 1.39 8.67 8.60
C GLU A 48 0.57 8.86 7.32
N CYS A 49 1.15 8.48 6.18
CA CYS A 49 0.43 8.40 4.90
C CYS A 49 0.16 6.95 4.49
N LEU A 50 -1.11 6.60 4.27
CA LEU A 50 -1.50 5.32 3.69
C LEU A 50 -1.53 5.39 2.17
N PHE A 51 -0.87 4.44 1.50
CA PHE A 51 -1.03 4.19 0.07
C PHE A 51 -1.87 2.94 -0.17
N VAL A 52 -2.93 3.07 -0.95
CA VAL A 52 -3.75 1.95 -1.43
C VAL A 52 -3.44 1.68 -2.90
N MET A 53 -2.74 0.58 -3.17
CA MET A 53 -2.19 0.26 -4.49
C MET A 53 -2.83 -1.01 -5.09
N LEU A 54 -2.40 -1.44 -6.28
CA LEU A 54 -3.02 -2.58 -6.97
C LEU A 54 -2.72 -3.91 -6.27
N ASN A 55 -1.44 -4.28 -6.25
CA ASN A 55 -0.96 -5.53 -5.68
C ASN A 55 0.52 -5.40 -5.26
N PRO A 56 0.96 -6.17 -4.25
CA PRO A 56 2.36 -6.23 -3.87
C PRO A 56 3.29 -6.69 -4.99
N SER A 57 4.46 -6.05 -5.07
CA SER A 57 5.58 -6.50 -5.89
C SER A 57 6.68 -7.11 -5.01
N THR A 58 7.93 -6.65 -5.13
CA THR A 58 9.10 -7.29 -4.51
C THR A 58 9.52 -6.68 -3.17
N ALA A 59 9.03 -5.51 -2.77
CA ALA A 59 9.43 -4.92 -1.48
C ALA A 59 9.10 -5.81 -0.27
N ASP A 60 10.07 -5.95 0.64
CA ASP A 60 10.02 -6.77 1.86
C ASP A 60 10.82 -6.09 2.99
N ALA A 61 10.98 -6.74 4.15
CA ALA A 61 11.75 -6.17 5.26
C ALA A 61 13.25 -6.00 4.92
N GLY A 62 13.74 -6.68 3.88
CA GLY A 62 15.10 -6.66 3.39
C GLY A 62 15.44 -5.43 2.53
N SER A 63 14.53 -5.02 1.66
CA SER A 63 14.76 -3.87 0.77
C SER A 63 13.48 -3.28 0.17
N PRO A 64 13.48 -1.96 -0.14
CA PRO A 64 12.40 -1.34 -0.90
C PRO A 64 12.56 -1.57 -2.41
N ASP A 65 11.42 -1.78 -3.09
CA ASP A 65 11.35 -1.75 -4.55
C ASP A 65 11.22 -0.30 -5.09
N PRO A 66 11.37 -0.07 -6.42
CA PRO A 66 11.29 1.28 -6.98
C PRO A 66 9.97 2.01 -6.71
N THR A 67 8.86 1.27 -6.67
CA THR A 67 7.53 1.84 -6.39
C THR A 67 7.46 2.34 -4.97
N LEU A 68 7.90 1.53 -4.01
CA LEU A 68 7.90 1.89 -2.60
C LEU A 68 8.81 3.10 -2.33
N LYS A 69 10.01 3.14 -2.94
CA LYS A 69 10.90 4.31 -2.86
C LYS A 69 10.18 5.58 -3.30
N GLN A 70 9.40 5.51 -4.38
CA GLN A 70 8.66 6.66 -4.87
C GLN A 70 7.50 7.05 -3.93
N CYS A 71 6.78 6.09 -3.35
CA CYS A 71 5.79 6.37 -2.30
C CYS A 71 6.43 7.07 -1.09
N MET A 72 7.62 6.62 -0.65
CA MET A 72 8.36 7.26 0.44
C MET A 72 8.74 8.71 0.11
N ASN A 73 9.20 8.97 -1.11
CA ASN A 73 9.54 10.34 -1.53
C ASN A 73 8.32 11.25 -1.55
N ILE A 74 7.18 10.76 -2.03
CA ILE A 74 5.91 11.49 -2.03
C ILE A 74 5.45 11.75 -0.59
N ALA A 75 5.43 10.74 0.27
CA ALA A 75 5.04 10.87 1.68
C ALA A 75 5.90 11.90 2.42
N ARG A 76 7.22 11.90 2.19
CA ARG A 76 8.13 12.90 2.76
C ARG A 76 7.81 14.30 2.28
N HIS A 77 7.47 14.47 1.00
CA HIS A 77 7.03 15.77 0.51
C HIS A 77 5.71 16.22 1.15
N GLN A 78 4.78 15.29 1.40
CA GLN A 78 3.54 15.58 2.13
C GLN A 78 3.77 15.87 3.63
N GLY A 79 5.02 15.84 4.12
CA GLY A 79 5.36 16.14 5.50
C GLY A 79 5.19 14.96 6.46
N CYS A 80 5.04 13.74 5.95
CA CYS A 80 4.84 12.54 6.75
C CYS A 80 6.16 12.01 7.34
N GLY A 81 6.05 11.33 8.48
CA GLY A 81 7.14 10.64 9.17
C GLY A 81 7.16 9.13 8.95
N SER A 82 6.04 8.60 8.45
CA SER A 82 5.89 7.20 8.08
C SER A 82 4.96 7.06 6.87
N LEU A 83 5.00 5.88 6.27
CA LEU A 83 3.96 5.43 5.37
C LEU A 83 3.58 3.99 5.67
N GLU A 84 2.36 3.66 5.26
CA GLU A 84 1.91 2.28 5.12
C GLU A 84 1.43 2.03 3.69
N VAL A 85 1.71 0.84 3.16
CA VAL A 85 1.20 0.37 1.86
C VAL A 85 0.32 -0.85 2.06
N VAL A 86 -0.92 -0.71 1.61
CA VAL A 86 -1.88 -1.81 1.41
C VAL A 86 -2.29 -1.89 -0.05
N ASN A 87 -2.93 -2.99 -0.43
CA ASN A 87 -3.24 -3.25 -1.83
C ASN A 87 -4.66 -3.78 -2.01
N LEU A 88 -5.29 -3.43 -3.13
CA LEU A 88 -6.58 -3.98 -3.55
C LEU A 88 -6.55 -5.52 -3.48
N TYR A 89 -5.45 -6.12 -3.91
CA TYR A 89 -5.19 -7.55 -3.82
C TYR A 89 -3.89 -7.80 -3.06
N SER A 90 -3.87 -8.74 -2.12
CA SER A 90 -2.63 -9.08 -1.38
C SER A 90 -1.68 -10.01 -2.14
N PHE A 91 -2.15 -10.66 -3.20
CA PHE A 91 -1.34 -11.59 -3.98
C PHE A 91 -0.13 -10.89 -4.62
N ARG A 92 1.06 -11.41 -4.35
CA ARG A 92 2.33 -10.84 -4.81
C ARG A 92 2.58 -11.22 -6.27
N ALA A 93 2.71 -10.20 -7.12
CA ALA A 93 3.03 -10.35 -8.52
C ALA A 93 3.71 -9.08 -9.06
N THR A 94 4.74 -9.23 -9.89
CA THR A 94 5.43 -8.06 -10.48
C THR A 94 4.66 -7.47 -11.66
N LYS A 95 3.72 -8.24 -12.25
CA LYS A 95 2.90 -7.83 -13.39
C LYS A 95 1.41 -8.01 -13.08
N PRO A 96 0.56 -7.03 -13.46
CA PRO A 96 -0.90 -7.18 -13.34
C PRO A 96 -1.45 -8.40 -14.08
N THR A 97 -0.83 -8.83 -15.17
CA THR A 97 -1.23 -10.03 -15.92
C THR A 97 -1.19 -11.29 -15.05
N ASP A 98 -0.17 -11.41 -14.22
CA ASP A 98 0.06 -12.61 -13.40
C ASP A 98 -0.88 -12.60 -12.18
N LEU A 99 -1.12 -11.41 -11.60
CA LEU A 99 -2.17 -11.21 -10.60
C LEU A 99 -3.53 -11.69 -11.12
N PHE A 100 -3.92 -11.24 -12.32
CA PHE A 100 -5.25 -11.51 -12.85
C PHE A 100 -5.41 -12.90 -13.48
N ALA A 101 -4.32 -13.63 -13.70
CA ALA A 101 -4.33 -15.04 -14.08
C ALA A 101 -4.42 -15.98 -12.86
N SER A 102 -4.14 -15.47 -11.65
CA SER A 102 -4.17 -16.26 -10.43
C SER A 102 -5.58 -16.30 -9.82
N GLU A 103 -6.04 -17.49 -9.42
CA GLU A 103 -7.26 -17.65 -8.60
C GLU A 103 -7.05 -17.16 -7.16
N GLU A 104 -5.80 -17.13 -6.69
CA GLU A 104 -5.46 -16.64 -5.34
C GLU A 104 -5.59 -15.12 -5.21
N ARG A 105 -5.81 -14.37 -6.30
CA ARG A 105 -6.02 -12.91 -6.24
C ARG A 105 -7.11 -12.52 -5.24
N HIS A 106 -8.13 -13.35 -5.08
CA HIS A 106 -9.17 -13.19 -4.07
C HIS A 106 -8.74 -13.92 -2.80
N HIS A 107 -8.32 -13.16 -1.79
CA HIS A 107 -7.86 -13.71 -0.52
C HIS A 107 -8.55 -13.04 0.66
N PHE A 108 -9.40 -13.81 1.34
CA PHE A 108 -10.33 -13.31 2.37
C PHE A 108 -9.66 -12.50 3.49
N PRO A 109 -8.49 -12.91 4.05
CA PRO A 109 -7.82 -12.13 5.10
C PRO A 109 -7.41 -10.71 4.70
N ASN A 110 -7.29 -10.41 3.39
CA ASN A 110 -6.85 -9.09 2.92
C ASN A 110 -7.77 -7.96 3.39
N ASP A 111 -9.09 -8.20 3.43
CA ASP A 111 -10.08 -7.16 3.74
C ASP A 111 -9.95 -6.65 5.18
N ARG A 112 -9.62 -7.54 6.13
CA ARG A 112 -9.33 -7.15 7.51
C ARG A 112 -8.14 -6.20 7.57
N HIS A 113 -7.05 -6.53 6.89
CA HIS A 113 -5.85 -5.69 6.89
C HIS A 113 -6.03 -4.35 6.17
N LEU A 114 -6.84 -4.32 5.10
CA LEU A 114 -7.25 -3.09 4.43
C LEU A 114 -8.07 -2.20 5.37
N ALA A 115 -9.12 -2.76 5.99
CA ALA A 115 -9.99 -2.02 6.90
C ALA A 115 -9.21 -1.45 8.10
N ASP A 116 -8.31 -2.25 8.69
CA ASP A 116 -7.46 -1.83 9.81
C ASP A 116 -6.54 -0.67 9.40
N ALA A 117 -5.88 -0.76 8.24
CA ALA A 117 -4.99 0.31 7.76
C ALA A 117 -5.78 1.58 7.42
N ILE A 118 -6.91 1.45 6.71
CA ILE A 118 -7.80 2.57 6.36
C ILE A 118 -8.33 3.25 7.63
N GLY A 119 -8.73 2.48 8.63
CA GLY A 119 -9.22 2.96 9.92
C GLY A 119 -8.19 3.80 10.69
N ASN A 120 -6.92 3.44 10.62
CA ASN A 120 -5.83 4.13 11.33
C ASN A 120 -5.21 5.31 10.55
N ALA A 121 -5.37 5.33 9.23
CA ALA A 121 -4.74 6.33 8.37
C ALA A 121 -5.26 7.76 8.62
N GLN A 122 -4.35 8.73 8.67
CA GLN A 122 -4.65 10.16 8.72
C GLN A 122 -4.79 10.77 7.32
N GLN A 123 -4.00 10.28 6.37
CA GLN A 123 -4.04 10.66 4.96
C GLN A 123 -4.05 9.39 4.11
N ILE A 124 -4.98 9.32 3.15
CA ILE A 124 -5.15 8.15 2.27
C ILE A 124 -4.89 8.58 0.84
N ILE A 125 -3.90 7.96 0.20
CA ILE A 125 -3.58 8.12 -1.21
C ILE A 125 -3.92 6.83 -1.95
N VAL A 126 -4.89 6.89 -2.86
CA VAL A 126 -5.21 5.79 -3.77
C VAL A 126 -4.34 5.89 -5.04
N ALA A 127 -3.76 4.76 -5.47
CA ALA A 127 -2.75 4.76 -6.53
C ALA A 127 -2.63 3.41 -7.30
N TRP A 128 -3.74 2.69 -7.48
CA TRP A 128 -3.78 1.36 -8.11
C TRP A 128 -3.63 1.34 -9.64
N GLY A 129 -3.52 2.48 -10.31
CA GLY A 129 -3.35 2.54 -11.75
C GLY A 129 -4.57 2.05 -12.53
N GLN A 130 -4.41 1.86 -13.85
CA GLN A 130 -5.51 1.56 -14.77
C GLN A 130 -6.23 0.22 -14.52
N HIS A 131 -5.69 -0.66 -13.69
CA HIS A 131 -6.13 -2.04 -13.51
C HIS A 131 -7.01 -2.26 -12.29
N GLY A 132 -7.14 -1.29 -11.38
CA GLY A 132 -7.88 -1.49 -10.13
C GLY A 132 -9.39 -1.69 -10.30
N GLY A 133 -9.96 -1.26 -11.43
CA GLY A 133 -11.39 -1.42 -11.73
C GLY A 133 -11.86 -2.83 -12.04
N LYS A 134 -10.97 -3.84 -11.99
CA LYS A 134 -11.36 -5.22 -12.25
C LYS A 134 -12.13 -5.79 -11.05
N ASP A 135 -13.13 -6.62 -11.32
CA ASP A 135 -13.95 -7.31 -10.31
C ASP A 135 -14.68 -6.37 -9.31
N GLY A 136 -14.77 -5.07 -9.62
CA GLY A 136 -15.34 -4.05 -8.72
C GLY A 136 -14.52 -3.79 -7.46
N ARG A 137 -13.25 -4.23 -7.43
CA ARG A 137 -12.45 -4.23 -6.21
C ARG A 137 -12.07 -2.83 -5.74
N ASP A 138 -11.76 -1.92 -6.66
CA ASP A 138 -11.56 -0.51 -6.34
C ASP A 138 -12.78 0.11 -5.65
N GLN A 139 -13.99 -0.16 -6.14
CA GLN A 139 -15.23 0.36 -5.56
C GLN A 139 -15.48 -0.17 -4.15
N ALA A 140 -15.25 -1.46 -3.91
CA ALA A 140 -15.36 -2.03 -2.58
C ALA A 140 -14.41 -1.36 -1.57
N VAL A 141 -13.16 -1.09 -1.97
CA VAL A 141 -12.18 -0.42 -1.10
C VAL A 141 -12.48 1.08 -0.95
N LEU A 142 -12.98 1.75 -1.98
CA LEU A 142 -13.46 3.13 -1.86
C LEU A 142 -14.62 3.24 -0.87
N GLU A 143 -15.53 2.26 -0.86
CA GLU A 143 -16.63 2.23 0.11
C GLU A 143 -16.08 2.07 1.54
N MET A 144 -15.12 1.17 1.77
CA MET A 144 -14.45 1.05 3.07
C MET A 144 -13.84 2.38 3.53
N ILE A 145 -13.26 3.18 2.61
CA ILE A 145 -12.73 4.51 2.93
C ILE A 145 -13.87 5.47 3.32
N ARG A 146 -14.94 5.52 2.51
CA ARG A 146 -16.10 6.40 2.76
C ARG A 146 -16.79 6.10 4.09
N GLU A 147 -16.89 4.83 4.47
CA GLU A 147 -17.45 4.39 5.75
C GLU A 147 -16.69 4.98 6.95
N THR A 148 -15.40 5.30 6.80
CA THR A 148 -14.62 5.98 7.85
C THR A 148 -14.81 7.50 7.88
N GLY A 149 -15.55 8.08 6.93
CA GLY A 149 -15.71 9.53 6.77
C GLY A 149 -14.46 10.25 6.26
N LYS A 150 -13.44 9.52 5.78
CA LYS A 150 -12.19 10.08 5.28
C LYS A 150 -12.24 10.34 3.78
N THR A 151 -11.50 11.36 3.36
CA THR A 151 -11.37 11.73 1.94
C THR A 151 -10.19 10.96 1.31
N PRO A 152 -10.41 10.16 0.25
CA PRO A 152 -9.31 9.61 -0.54
C PRO A 152 -8.71 10.68 -1.46
N TYR A 153 -7.39 10.73 -1.51
CA TYR A 153 -6.63 11.56 -2.44
C TYR A 153 -5.94 10.70 -3.49
N CYS A 154 -5.54 11.30 -4.61
CA CYS A 154 -4.71 10.64 -5.62
C CYS A 154 -3.69 11.60 -6.22
N LEU A 155 -2.74 11.06 -6.99
CA LEU A 155 -1.68 11.81 -7.68
C LEU A 155 -2.12 12.17 -9.11
N GLY A 156 -3.40 12.54 -9.25
CA GLY A 156 -4.09 12.69 -10.52
C GLY A 156 -4.60 11.37 -11.10
N THR A 157 -5.32 11.49 -12.21
CA THR A 157 -6.03 10.38 -12.85
C THR A 157 -5.55 10.08 -14.27
N THR A 158 -5.76 8.84 -14.70
CA THR A 158 -5.66 8.43 -16.10
C THR A 158 -6.86 8.94 -16.89
N ILE A 159 -6.84 8.82 -18.23
CA ILE A 159 -7.98 9.16 -19.09
C ILE A 159 -9.26 8.41 -18.68
N LYS A 160 -9.13 7.19 -18.14
CA LYS A 160 -10.25 6.38 -17.65
C LYS A 160 -10.69 6.73 -16.22
N GLY A 161 -10.17 7.82 -15.64
CA GLY A 161 -10.47 8.25 -14.28
C GLY A 161 -9.88 7.36 -13.19
N MET A 162 -8.90 6.50 -13.49
CA MET A 162 -8.22 5.68 -12.48
C MET A 162 -7.06 6.46 -11.84
N PRO A 163 -6.80 6.32 -10.53
CA PRO A 163 -5.71 7.03 -9.88
C PRO A 163 -4.37 6.54 -10.44
N ARG A 164 -3.47 7.47 -10.75
CA ARG A 164 -2.18 7.14 -11.36
C ARG A 164 -1.29 6.37 -10.38
N HIS A 165 -0.53 5.42 -10.93
CA HIS A 165 0.49 4.71 -10.19
C HIS A 165 1.69 5.64 -9.91
N PRO A 166 2.32 5.61 -8.71
CA PRO A 166 3.26 6.63 -8.28
C PRO A 166 4.63 6.54 -8.97
N LEU A 167 5.05 5.34 -9.41
CA LEU A 167 6.42 5.04 -9.86
C LEU A 167 7.05 6.07 -10.83
N PHE A 168 6.26 6.65 -11.73
CA PHE A 168 6.75 7.58 -12.76
C PHE A 168 6.31 9.03 -12.55
N LEU A 169 5.74 9.34 -11.39
CA LEU A 169 5.29 10.70 -11.06
C LEU A 169 6.36 11.42 -10.24
N PRO A 170 6.56 12.74 -10.44
CA PRO A 170 7.40 13.55 -9.57
C PRO A 170 6.98 13.43 -8.09
N SER A 171 7.94 13.50 -7.17
CA SER A 171 7.64 13.39 -5.73
C SER A 171 6.83 14.58 -5.19
N ASP A 172 6.85 15.70 -5.90
CA ASP A 172 6.09 16.93 -5.65
C ASP A 172 4.76 17.00 -6.39
N THR A 173 4.31 15.88 -6.98
CA THR A 173 2.98 15.81 -7.58
C THR A 173 1.92 16.18 -6.54
N PRO A 174 1.12 17.24 -6.78
CA PRO A 174 0.09 17.65 -5.85
C PRO A 174 -0.96 16.56 -5.66
N LEU A 175 -1.46 16.43 -4.43
CA LEU A 175 -2.61 15.59 -4.14
C LEU A 175 -3.88 16.30 -4.61
N VAL A 176 -4.75 15.52 -5.25
CA VAL A 176 -6.11 15.95 -5.59
C VAL A 176 -7.10 14.97 -4.97
N GLU A 177 -8.23 15.49 -4.52
CA GLU A 177 -9.32 14.64 -4.04
C GLU A 177 -9.76 13.68 -5.15
N TYR A 178 -9.98 12.42 -4.79
CA TYR A 178 -10.39 11.38 -5.72
C TYR A 178 -11.89 11.13 -5.58
N THR A 179 -12.67 11.61 -6.54
CA THR A 179 -14.13 11.74 -6.45
C THR A 179 -14.94 10.68 -7.19
N ARG A 180 -14.33 9.52 -7.49
CA ARG A 180 -15.01 8.42 -8.18
C ARG A 180 -15.82 7.55 -7.22
#